data_AF-A0A9X3XDI3-F1
#
_entry.id   AF-A0A9X3XDI3-F1
#
_cell.length_a   1.000
_cell.length_b   1.000
_cell.length_c   1.000
_cell.angle_alpha   90.00
_cell.angle_beta   90.00
_cell.angle_gamma   90.00
#
_symmetry.space_group_name_H-M   'P 1'
#
loop_
_entity.id
_entity.type
_entity.pdbx_description
1 polymer ?
#
loop_
_entity_poly.entity_id
_entity_poly.type
_entity_poly.pdbx_seq_one_letter_code
_entity_poly.pdbx_strand_id
1 'polypeptide(L)'
;MPRNSAAAEVETTVDEQAHAEEMAPELRDRCDKVRKELAKSGPRDTRARHQLGELVKDATADAGKYGKKAVAQIAASLGYDEKTLYRYAQVAKAWSRDELNELLTQSSPKTDMPIGFSHLLEIAVLDDKRKRRKYVNQVLKEGLSVRELKSRIAAEFAPGGEEPEINTAKTLSGMRSASKNWLGHVRDWEERLLPALKEAPPPPEARAKFAEMLEQQRELVKRLQNVNERLDSWLGAPPASVERPALEDVQEDELDEDDEAEASGDAEAHDHAQANEEEDEAEEEAAAPEQARTA
;
A
#
# COMPACT_ATOMS: atom_id res chain seq x y z
N MET A 1 0.91 -23.50 24.64
CA MET A 1 2.37 -23.34 24.59
C MET A 1 2.68 -21.90 24.21
N PRO A 2 3.12 -21.03 25.13
CA PRO A 2 3.54 -19.67 24.78
C PRO A 2 4.88 -19.75 24.04
N ARG A 3 4.91 -19.38 22.76
CA ARG A 3 6.16 -19.27 21.99
C ARG A 3 6.92 -18.03 22.48
N ASN A 4 8.23 -18.21 22.69
CA ASN A 4 9.20 -17.19 23.12
C ASN A 4 9.15 -15.94 22.22
N SER A 5 8.41 -14.90 22.63
CA SER A 5 8.43 -13.56 22.01
C SER A 5 9.34 -12.57 22.76
N ALA A 6 9.89 -12.96 23.90
CA ALA A 6 10.65 -12.05 24.76
C ALA A 6 12.13 -11.86 24.36
N ALA A 7 12.70 -12.75 23.53
CA ALA A 7 14.11 -12.66 23.13
C ALA A 7 14.34 -11.68 21.96
N ALA A 8 13.38 -11.55 21.04
CA ALA A 8 13.47 -10.63 19.91
C ALA A 8 13.23 -9.16 20.29
N GLU A 9 12.61 -8.90 21.44
CA GLU A 9 12.35 -7.53 21.93
C GLU A 9 13.58 -6.89 22.61
N VAL A 10 14.60 -7.67 22.98
CA VAL A 10 15.75 -7.13 23.74
C VAL A 10 16.88 -6.67 22.81
N GLU A 11 17.15 -7.38 21.71
CA GLU A 11 18.22 -7.00 20.76
C GLU A 11 17.89 -5.72 19.97
N THR A 12 16.63 -5.48 19.63
CA THR A 12 16.22 -4.27 18.89
C THR A 12 16.42 -2.97 19.69
N THR A 13 16.33 -3.03 21.02
CA THR A 13 16.43 -1.82 21.85
C THR A 13 17.85 -1.22 21.92
N VAL A 14 18.89 -2.04 21.70
CA VAL A 14 20.28 -1.58 21.81
C VAL A 14 20.74 -0.85 20.54
N ASP A 15 20.38 -1.36 19.36
CA ASP A 15 20.70 -0.71 18.09
C ASP A 15 19.91 0.59 17.88
N GLU A 16 18.66 0.66 18.35
CA GLU A 16 17.86 1.89 18.32
C GLU A 16 18.49 3.03 19.14
N GLN A 17 19.15 2.72 20.27
CA GLN A 17 19.81 3.71 21.11
C GLN A 17 21.10 4.24 20.49
N ALA A 18 21.91 3.39 19.85
CA ALA A 18 23.15 3.80 19.20
C ALA A 18 22.90 4.80 18.05
N HIS A 19 21.86 4.56 17.24
CA HIS A 19 21.48 5.48 16.18
C HIS A 19 20.91 6.82 16.69
N ALA A 20 20.32 6.82 17.88
CA ALA A 20 19.81 8.05 18.49
C ALA A 20 20.95 9.00 18.89
N GLU A 21 22.12 8.50 19.30
CA GLU A 21 23.26 9.32 19.72
C GLU A 21 23.94 10.05 18.55
N GLU A 22 24.00 9.42 17.36
CA GLU A 22 24.52 10.03 16.13
C GLU A 22 23.57 11.05 15.48
N MET A 23 22.31 11.09 15.92
CA MET A 23 21.29 11.97 15.37
C MET A 23 21.48 13.41 15.85
N ALA A 24 21.40 14.38 14.93
CA ALA A 24 21.41 15.80 15.28
C ALA A 24 20.33 16.11 16.35
N PRO A 25 20.63 16.91 17.40
CA PRO A 25 19.69 17.15 18.50
C PRO A 25 18.31 17.63 18.06
N GLU A 26 18.27 18.55 17.09
CA GLU A 26 17.01 19.06 16.54
C GLU A 26 16.21 17.98 15.79
N LEU A 27 16.90 17.06 15.10
CA LEU A 27 16.26 15.96 14.40
C LEU A 27 15.65 14.96 15.40
N ARG A 28 16.36 14.70 16.50
CA ARG A 28 15.89 13.86 17.62
C ARG A 28 14.61 14.42 18.23
N ASP A 29 14.59 15.71 18.56
CA ASP A 29 13.41 16.40 19.10
C ASP A 29 12.19 16.32 18.15
N ARG A 30 12.43 16.40 16.83
CA ARG A 30 11.37 16.25 15.84
C ARG A 30 10.88 14.80 15.72
N CYS A 31 11.77 13.81 15.76
CA CYS A 31 11.41 12.39 15.77
C CYS A 31 10.56 12.07 17.00
N ASP A 32 10.92 12.58 18.18
CA ASP A 32 10.17 12.36 19.41
C ASP A 32 8.74 12.94 19.35
N LYS A 33 8.58 14.12 18.73
CA LYS A 33 7.26 14.71 18.48
C LYS A 33 6.43 13.83 17.56
N VAL A 34 7.00 13.35 16.46
CA VAL A 34 6.29 12.47 15.52
C VAL A 34 5.95 11.12 16.17
N ARG A 35 6.86 10.53 16.95
CA ARG A 35 6.62 9.28 17.69
C ARG A 35 5.42 9.42 18.63
N LYS A 36 5.32 10.53 19.37
CA LYS A 36 4.18 10.81 20.27
C LYS A 36 2.85 10.91 19.51
N GLU A 37 2.85 11.59 18.36
CA GLU A 37 1.64 11.69 17.52
C GLU A 37 1.24 10.34 16.91
N LEU A 38 2.20 9.55 16.44
CA LEU A 38 1.97 8.18 15.94
C LEU A 38 1.42 7.27 17.04
N ALA A 39 1.93 7.36 18.25
CA ALA A 39 1.43 6.58 19.40
C ALA A 39 0.00 6.97 19.77
N LYS A 40 -0.35 8.26 19.67
CA LYS A 40 -1.69 8.77 20.00
C LYS A 40 -2.75 8.42 18.96
N SER A 41 -2.42 8.54 17.67
CA SER A 41 -3.37 8.42 16.55
C SER A 41 -3.35 7.04 15.89
N GLY A 42 -2.29 6.25 16.14
CA GLY A 42 -2.05 4.96 15.53
C GLY A 42 -1.29 5.06 14.20
N PRO A 43 -0.64 3.97 13.76
CA PRO A 43 0.22 3.96 12.57
C PRO A 43 -0.56 4.10 11.24
N ARG A 44 -1.89 4.06 11.27
CA ARG A 44 -2.77 4.20 10.11
C ARG A 44 -3.36 5.60 9.94
N ASP A 45 -3.08 6.52 10.88
CA ASP A 45 -3.58 7.89 10.79
C ASP A 45 -2.90 8.67 9.66
N THR A 46 -3.72 9.29 8.80
CA THR A 46 -3.25 10.06 7.65
C THR A 46 -2.44 11.29 8.08
N ARG A 47 -2.82 11.97 9.17
CA ARG A 47 -2.14 13.21 9.60
C ARG A 47 -0.77 12.91 10.17
N ALA A 48 -0.65 11.87 11.00
CA ALA A 48 0.63 11.46 11.56
C ALA A 48 1.62 11.03 10.46
N ARG A 49 1.15 10.31 9.44
CA ARG A 49 1.97 9.93 8.26
C ARG A 49 2.40 11.15 7.43
N HIS A 50 1.53 12.14 7.25
CA HIS A 50 1.88 13.38 6.56
C HIS A 50 2.92 14.18 7.35
N GLN A 51 2.78 14.29 8.67
CA GLN A 51 3.76 14.95 9.54
C GLN A 51 5.12 14.26 9.51
N LEU A 52 5.14 12.91 9.47
CA LEU A 52 6.36 12.15 9.22
C LEU A 52 6.95 12.46 7.83
N GLY A 53 6.12 12.58 6.81
CA GLY A 53 6.53 13.05 5.49
C GLY A 53 7.13 14.46 5.48
N GLU A 54 6.58 15.39 6.27
CA GLU A 54 7.12 16.76 6.42
C GLU A 54 8.51 16.73 7.08
N LEU A 55 8.69 15.92 8.12
CA LEU A 55 10.00 15.72 8.75
C LEU A 55 11.05 15.24 7.74
N VAL A 56 10.72 14.22 6.96
CA VAL A 56 11.63 13.65 5.95
C VAL A 56 11.88 14.66 4.83
N LYS A 57 10.85 15.37 4.36
CA LYS A 57 10.98 16.44 3.37
C LYS A 57 11.99 17.50 3.81
N ASP A 58 11.87 18.00 5.04
CA ASP A 58 12.76 19.02 5.57
C ASP A 58 14.19 18.49 5.77
N ALA A 59 14.33 17.26 6.27
CA ALA A 59 15.62 16.60 6.42
C ALA A 59 16.36 16.45 5.09
N THR A 60 15.63 16.10 4.02
CA THR A 60 16.21 16.00 2.66
C THR A 60 16.55 17.34 2.03
N ALA A 61 15.83 18.42 2.40
CA ALA A 61 16.06 19.75 1.86
C ALA A 61 17.26 20.46 2.49
N ASP A 62 17.61 20.12 3.74
CA ASP A 62 18.70 20.75 4.49
C ASP A 62 19.71 19.71 5.01
N ALA A 63 20.43 19.11 4.06
CA ALA A 63 21.46 18.11 4.35
C ALA A 63 22.65 18.70 5.15
N GLY A 64 22.86 20.02 5.09
CA GLY A 64 23.90 20.70 5.88
C GLY A 64 23.55 20.72 7.37
N LYS A 65 22.27 20.93 7.70
CA LYS A 65 21.78 20.94 9.08
C LYS A 65 21.61 19.55 9.68
N TYR A 66 21.03 18.62 8.93
CA TYR A 66 20.64 17.30 9.48
C TYR A 66 21.62 16.17 9.12
N GLY A 67 22.53 16.39 8.17
CA GLY A 67 23.47 15.39 7.68
C GLY A 67 22.91 14.50 6.56
N LYS A 68 23.80 13.89 5.77
CA LYS A 68 23.43 13.04 4.62
C LYS A 68 22.69 11.76 5.03
N LYS A 69 22.86 11.29 6.27
CA LYS A 69 22.23 10.08 6.81
C LYS A 69 20.93 10.36 7.58
N ALA A 70 20.40 11.58 7.53
CA ALA A 70 19.24 11.97 8.32
C ALA A 70 18.02 11.05 8.09
N VAL A 71 17.73 10.65 6.86
CA VAL A 71 16.58 9.78 6.56
C VAL A 71 16.75 8.37 7.14
N ALA A 72 17.95 7.79 7.02
CA ALA A 72 18.27 6.50 7.63
C ALA A 72 18.15 6.55 9.17
N GLN A 73 18.60 7.65 9.79
CA GLN A 73 18.46 7.86 11.23
C GLN A 73 16.97 8.00 11.64
N ILE A 74 16.15 8.72 10.86
CA ILE A 74 14.70 8.81 11.10
C ILE A 74 14.05 7.41 10.97
N ALA A 75 14.42 6.66 9.94
CA ALA A 75 13.92 5.31 9.66
C ALA A 75 14.16 4.37 10.84
N ALA A 76 15.42 4.26 11.29
CA ALA A 76 15.80 3.45 12.45
C ALA A 76 15.06 3.90 13.72
N SER A 77 15.02 5.20 14.00
CA SER A 77 14.43 5.75 15.23
C SER A 77 12.90 5.58 15.33
N LEU A 78 12.20 5.43 14.20
CA LEU A 78 10.74 5.31 14.16
C LEU A 78 10.24 3.93 13.72
N GLY A 79 11.13 3.00 13.39
CA GLY A 79 10.76 1.65 12.94
C GLY A 79 10.12 1.63 11.55
N TYR A 80 10.58 2.46 10.62
CA TYR A 80 10.09 2.52 9.23
C TYR A 80 11.22 2.22 8.25
N ASP A 81 10.87 1.71 7.06
CA ASP A 81 11.82 1.62 5.96
C ASP A 81 12.00 2.99 5.27
N GLU A 82 13.23 3.29 4.82
CA GLU A 82 13.56 4.57 4.16
C GLU A 82 12.70 4.81 2.91
N LYS A 83 12.41 3.75 2.14
CA LYS A 83 11.60 3.84 0.92
C LYS A 83 10.19 4.34 1.23
N THR A 84 9.56 3.85 2.30
CA THR A 84 8.26 4.34 2.78
C THR A 84 8.35 5.79 3.20
N LEU A 85 9.40 6.19 3.92
CA LEU A 85 9.61 7.58 4.33
C LEU A 85 9.70 8.54 3.13
N TYR A 86 10.44 8.17 2.09
CA TYR A 86 10.52 8.97 0.86
C TYR A 86 9.16 9.11 0.16
N ARG A 87 8.34 8.05 0.15
CA ARG A 87 6.98 8.14 -0.38
C ARG A 87 6.09 9.05 0.47
N TYR A 88 6.25 9.04 1.80
CA TYR A 88 5.51 9.95 2.68
C TYR A 88 5.93 11.41 2.44
N ALA A 89 7.22 11.65 2.21
CA ALA A 89 7.74 12.97 1.84
C ALA A 89 7.17 13.46 0.50
N GLN A 90 6.91 12.58 -0.47
CA GLN A 90 6.22 12.97 -1.72
C GLN A 90 4.81 13.51 -1.45
N VAL A 91 4.04 12.87 -0.55
CA VAL A 91 2.73 13.38 -0.14
C VAL A 91 2.85 14.75 0.54
N ALA A 92 3.81 14.91 1.46
CA ALA A 92 4.06 16.18 2.15
C ALA A 92 4.62 17.30 1.27
N LYS A 93 5.16 16.96 0.08
CA LYS A 93 5.51 17.92 -0.97
C LYS A 93 4.30 18.30 -1.81
N ALA A 94 3.38 17.37 -2.05
CA ALA A 94 2.23 17.56 -2.91
C ALA A 94 1.08 18.35 -2.27
N TRP A 95 0.92 18.27 -0.94
CA TRP A 95 -0.11 18.99 -0.18
C TRP A 95 0.45 19.61 1.10
N SER A 96 0.05 20.85 1.38
CA SER A 96 0.24 21.45 2.70
C SER A 96 -0.61 20.73 3.75
N ARG A 97 -0.32 20.97 5.04
CA ARG A 97 -1.13 20.45 6.14
C ARG A 97 -2.59 20.92 6.07
N ASP A 98 -2.83 22.16 5.67
CA ASP A 98 -4.18 22.72 5.55
C ASP A 98 -4.93 22.09 4.37
N GLU A 99 -4.29 21.99 3.20
CA GLU A 99 -4.85 21.30 2.04
C GLU A 99 -5.19 19.83 2.38
N LEU A 100 -4.32 19.13 3.12
CA LEU A 100 -4.60 17.76 3.56
C LEU A 100 -5.82 17.70 4.48
N ASN A 101 -5.93 18.60 5.46
CA ASN A 101 -7.06 18.62 6.38
C ASN A 101 -8.37 18.86 5.63
N GLU A 102 -8.39 19.76 4.64
CA GLU A 102 -9.54 19.99 3.77
C GLU A 102 -9.91 18.75 2.94
N LEU A 103 -8.93 17.94 2.51
CA LEU A 103 -9.20 16.70 1.79
C LEU A 103 -9.81 15.62 2.71
N LEU A 104 -9.37 15.57 3.96
CA LEU A 104 -9.84 14.56 4.93
C LEU A 104 -11.25 14.82 5.46
N THR A 105 -11.77 16.04 5.32
CA THR A 105 -13.18 16.35 5.63
C THR A 105 -14.13 15.99 4.50
N GLN A 106 -13.61 15.67 3.30
CA GLN A 106 -14.41 15.31 2.14
C GLN A 106 -14.57 13.78 2.07
N SER A 107 -15.81 13.31 2.04
CA SER A 107 -16.17 11.90 1.84
C SER A 107 -16.78 11.67 0.46
N SER A 108 -16.58 10.47 -0.08
CA SER A 108 -17.26 10.08 -1.30
C SER A 108 -18.75 9.81 -1.05
N PRO A 109 -19.69 10.35 -1.85
CA PRO A 109 -21.11 10.06 -1.67
C PRO A 109 -21.48 8.59 -1.97
N LYS A 110 -20.59 7.83 -2.63
CA LYS A 110 -20.83 6.42 -2.96
C LYS A 110 -20.41 5.45 -1.87
N THR A 111 -19.27 5.72 -1.23
CA THR A 111 -18.69 4.81 -0.22
C THR A 111 -18.80 5.36 1.20
N ASP A 112 -19.18 6.63 1.35
CA ASP A 112 -19.17 7.39 2.60
C ASP A 112 -17.81 7.41 3.32
N MET A 113 -16.74 7.07 2.59
CA MET A 113 -15.38 7.05 3.11
C MET A 113 -14.57 8.26 2.60
N PRO A 114 -13.73 8.88 3.46
CA PRO A 114 -12.81 9.92 3.04
C PRO A 114 -11.65 9.33 2.23
N ILE A 115 -10.92 10.21 1.53
CA ILE A 115 -9.70 9.81 0.81
C ILE A 115 -8.62 9.34 1.80
N GLY A 116 -8.27 8.05 1.74
CA GLY A 116 -7.20 7.48 2.57
C GLY A 116 -5.79 7.86 2.11
N PHE A 117 -4.81 7.76 3.02
CA PHE A 117 -3.40 8.07 2.74
C PHE A 117 -2.81 7.26 1.56
N SER A 118 -3.25 6.01 1.38
CA SER A 118 -2.83 5.18 0.24
C SER A 118 -3.25 5.74 -1.11
N HIS A 119 -4.42 6.40 -1.21
CA HIS A 119 -4.80 7.10 -2.44
C HIS A 119 -3.88 8.29 -2.69
N LEU A 120 -3.56 9.05 -1.63
CA LEU A 120 -2.67 10.20 -1.72
C LEU A 120 -1.26 9.79 -2.17
N LEU A 121 -0.75 8.63 -1.73
CA LEU A 121 0.53 8.11 -2.19
C LEU A 121 0.55 7.87 -3.71
N GLU A 122 -0.49 7.27 -4.27
CA GLU A 122 -0.54 7.03 -5.72
C GLU A 122 -0.71 8.34 -6.51
N ILE A 123 -1.43 9.31 -5.95
CA ILE A 123 -1.64 10.63 -6.59
C ILE A 123 -0.38 11.51 -6.48
N ALA A 124 0.39 11.40 -5.40
CA ALA A 124 1.59 12.22 -5.15
C ALA A 124 2.68 12.01 -6.21
N VAL A 125 2.69 10.86 -6.88
CA VAL A 125 3.64 10.53 -7.96
C VAL A 125 3.45 11.44 -9.19
N LEU A 126 2.29 12.10 -9.33
CA LEU A 126 2.00 12.99 -10.45
C LEU A 126 2.62 14.37 -10.21
N ASP A 127 3.53 14.83 -11.06
CA ASP A 127 4.19 16.14 -10.92
C ASP A 127 3.23 17.32 -11.11
N ASP A 128 2.25 17.19 -12.01
CA ASP A 128 1.28 18.26 -12.33
C ASP A 128 0.17 18.38 -11.26
N LYS A 129 0.11 19.54 -10.57
CA LYS A 129 -0.92 19.87 -9.58
C LYS A 129 -2.34 19.77 -10.14
N ARG A 130 -2.56 20.07 -11.43
CA ARG A 130 -3.87 19.95 -12.09
C ARG A 130 -4.27 18.49 -12.23
N LYS A 131 -3.35 17.61 -12.62
CA LYS A 131 -3.59 16.16 -12.69
C LYS A 131 -3.87 15.58 -11.30
N ARG A 132 -3.10 15.98 -10.28
CA ARG A 132 -3.39 15.59 -8.89
C ARG A 132 -4.81 15.93 -8.47
N ARG A 133 -5.23 17.19 -8.70
CA ARG A 133 -6.59 17.64 -8.40
C ARG A 133 -7.67 16.88 -9.17
N LYS A 134 -7.43 16.58 -10.46
CA LYS A 134 -8.33 15.74 -11.27
C LYS A 134 -8.56 14.38 -10.61
N TYR A 135 -7.49 13.70 -10.22
CA TYR A 135 -7.59 12.37 -9.62
C TYR A 135 -8.19 12.37 -8.21
N VAL A 136 -7.86 13.36 -7.37
CA VAL A 136 -8.54 13.55 -6.09
C VAL A 136 -10.06 13.68 -6.29
N ASN A 137 -10.48 14.54 -7.22
CA ASN A 137 -11.91 14.73 -7.52
C ASN A 137 -12.56 13.44 -8.05
N GLN A 138 -11.86 12.63 -8.84
CA GLN A 138 -12.38 11.35 -9.30
C GLN A 138 -12.54 10.35 -8.15
N VAL A 139 -11.55 10.24 -7.26
CA VAL A 139 -11.63 9.36 -6.07
C VAL A 139 -12.83 9.76 -5.22
N LEU A 140 -12.98 11.04 -4.91
CA LEU A 140 -14.09 11.55 -4.11
C LEU A 140 -15.44 11.35 -4.81
N LYS A 141 -15.54 11.66 -6.11
CA LYS A 141 -16.81 11.55 -6.85
C LYS A 141 -17.24 10.09 -7.08
N GLU A 142 -16.29 9.21 -7.38
CA GLU A 142 -16.58 7.87 -7.86
C GLU A 142 -16.34 6.77 -6.82
N GLY A 143 -15.73 7.08 -5.68
CA GLY A 143 -15.45 6.12 -4.63
C GLY A 143 -14.37 5.10 -5.04
N LEU A 144 -13.39 5.53 -5.84
CA LEU A 144 -12.39 4.62 -6.40
C LEU A 144 -11.55 3.98 -5.30
N SER A 145 -11.31 2.67 -5.43
CA SER A 145 -10.26 1.99 -4.68
C SER A 145 -8.87 2.40 -5.16
N VAL A 146 -7.85 2.18 -4.32
CA VAL A 146 -6.44 2.43 -4.67
C VAL A 146 -6.03 1.68 -5.94
N ARG A 147 -6.54 0.45 -6.13
CA ARG A 147 -6.25 -0.38 -7.32
C ARG A 147 -6.83 0.23 -8.60
N GLU A 148 -8.08 0.68 -8.56
CA GLU A 148 -8.74 1.34 -9.69
C GLU A 148 -8.06 2.67 -10.02
N LEU A 149 -7.75 3.47 -8.99
CA LEU A 149 -7.01 4.72 -9.13
C LEU A 149 -5.67 4.49 -9.83
N LYS A 150 -4.88 3.52 -9.35
CA LYS A 150 -3.59 3.17 -9.94
C LYS A 150 -3.73 2.73 -11.41
N SER A 151 -4.76 1.92 -11.70
CA SER A 151 -5.05 1.49 -13.08
C SER A 151 -5.37 2.66 -13.99
N ARG A 152 -6.15 3.65 -13.52
CA ARG A 152 -6.50 4.84 -14.31
C ARG A 152 -5.31 5.76 -14.54
N ILE A 153 -4.50 5.98 -13.50
CA ILE A 153 -3.25 6.72 -13.62
C ILE A 153 -2.37 6.04 -14.67
N ALA A 154 -2.11 4.74 -14.54
CA ALA A 154 -1.27 4.01 -15.49
C ALA A 154 -1.80 4.09 -16.94
N ALA A 155 -3.12 3.97 -17.14
CA ALA A 155 -3.74 4.08 -18.45
C ALA A 155 -3.57 5.48 -19.09
N GLU A 156 -3.56 6.55 -18.30
CA GLU A 156 -3.33 7.92 -18.82
C GLU A 156 -1.88 8.16 -19.24
N PHE A 157 -0.91 7.43 -18.68
CA PHE A 157 0.51 7.55 -19.01
C PHE A 157 1.03 6.51 -20.00
N ALA A 158 0.22 5.52 -20.39
CA ALA A 158 0.59 4.55 -21.42
C ALA A 158 0.75 5.28 -22.77
N PRO A 159 1.96 5.33 -23.35
CA PRO A 159 2.17 5.98 -24.65
C PRO A 159 1.43 5.21 -25.73
N GLY A 160 0.43 5.83 -26.36
CA GLY A 160 -0.15 5.30 -27.59
C GLY A 160 -1.43 4.49 -27.47
N GLY A 161 -2.12 4.47 -26.32
CA GLY A 161 -3.45 3.85 -26.23
C GLY A 161 -3.49 2.36 -26.56
N GLU A 162 -2.33 1.67 -26.54
CA GLU A 162 -2.29 0.22 -26.55
C GLU A 162 -3.07 -0.25 -25.32
N GLU A 163 -4.16 -0.98 -25.59
CA GLU A 163 -4.89 -1.65 -24.52
C GLU A 163 -3.88 -2.48 -23.73
N PRO A 164 -3.84 -2.33 -22.39
CA PRO A 164 -2.88 -3.04 -21.58
C PRO A 164 -3.01 -4.53 -21.86
N GLU A 165 -1.93 -5.14 -22.37
CA GLU A 165 -1.89 -6.56 -22.62
C GLU A 165 -2.28 -7.29 -21.33
N ILE A 166 -3.38 -8.04 -21.38
CA ILE A 166 -3.88 -8.75 -20.21
C ILE A 166 -2.87 -9.86 -19.90
N ASN A 167 -2.04 -9.63 -18.89
CA ASN A 167 -1.15 -10.66 -18.39
C ASN A 167 -2.00 -11.79 -17.77
N THR A 168 -2.25 -12.83 -18.57
CA THR A 168 -3.15 -13.94 -18.24
C THR A 168 -2.70 -14.65 -16.96
N ALA A 169 -1.40 -14.93 -16.81
CA ALA A 169 -0.85 -15.58 -15.63
C ALA A 169 -1.11 -14.79 -14.34
N LYS A 170 -0.86 -13.48 -14.37
CA LYS A 170 -1.14 -12.58 -13.23
C LYS A 170 -2.64 -12.49 -12.94
N THR A 171 -3.46 -12.48 -13.98
CA THR A 171 -4.93 -12.44 -13.84
C THR A 171 -5.46 -13.70 -13.19
N LEU A 172 -4.98 -14.88 -13.61
CA LEU A 172 -5.33 -16.18 -13.02
C LEU A 172 -4.86 -16.29 -11.57
N SER A 173 -3.64 -15.85 -11.26
CA SER A 173 -3.15 -15.77 -9.88
C SER A 173 -4.05 -14.87 -9.02
N GLY A 174 -4.44 -13.70 -9.54
CA GLY A 174 -5.38 -12.81 -8.88
C GLY A 174 -6.76 -13.43 -8.65
N MET A 175 -7.29 -14.16 -9.62
CA MET A 175 -8.53 -14.93 -9.47
C MET A 175 -8.42 -15.99 -8.38
N ARG A 176 -7.35 -16.79 -8.37
CA ARG A 176 -7.11 -17.82 -7.35
C ARG A 176 -7.09 -17.22 -5.94
N SER A 177 -6.35 -16.13 -5.74
CA SER A 177 -6.28 -15.46 -4.43
C SER A 177 -7.64 -14.87 -4.02
N ALA A 178 -8.38 -14.27 -4.96
CA ALA A 178 -9.71 -13.75 -4.69
C ALA A 178 -10.69 -14.87 -4.30
N SER A 179 -10.66 -16.01 -5.00
CA SER A 179 -11.47 -17.19 -4.68
C SER A 179 -11.13 -17.75 -3.30
N LYS A 180 -9.83 -17.87 -2.95
CA LYS A 180 -9.41 -18.32 -1.61
C LYS A 180 -9.95 -17.41 -0.51
N ASN A 181 -9.84 -16.09 -0.68
CA ASN A 181 -10.36 -15.13 0.30
C ASN A 181 -11.89 -15.20 0.41
N TRP A 182 -12.60 -15.33 -0.72
CA TRP A 182 -14.04 -15.47 -0.73
C TRP A 182 -14.51 -16.74 -0.01
N LEU A 183 -13.81 -17.87 -0.22
CA LEU A 183 -14.09 -19.11 0.50
C LEU A 183 -13.90 -18.96 2.02
N GLY A 184 -12.86 -18.25 2.45
CA GLY A 184 -12.67 -17.91 3.86
C GLY A 184 -13.84 -17.12 4.45
N HIS A 185 -14.33 -16.09 3.73
CA HIS A 185 -15.50 -15.32 4.16
C HIS A 185 -16.79 -16.14 4.20
N VAL A 186 -17.02 -17.02 3.21
CA VAL A 186 -18.18 -17.92 3.21
C VAL A 186 -18.12 -18.85 4.42
N ARG A 187 -16.95 -19.43 4.72
CA ARG A 187 -16.74 -20.25 5.92
C ARG A 187 -17.02 -19.47 7.20
N ASP A 188 -16.50 -18.24 7.33
CA ASP A 188 -16.80 -17.37 8.46
C ASP A 188 -18.31 -17.12 8.61
N TRP A 189 -19.04 -16.96 7.51
CA TRP A 189 -20.50 -16.81 7.55
C TRP A 189 -21.20 -18.11 7.98
N GLU A 190 -20.78 -19.25 7.46
CA GLU A 190 -21.33 -20.56 7.82
C GLU A 190 -21.12 -20.89 9.29
N GLU A 191 -19.93 -20.61 9.82
CA GLU A 191 -19.56 -20.94 11.21
C GLU A 191 -20.09 -19.93 12.23
N ARG A 192 -20.22 -18.65 11.85
CA ARG A 192 -20.56 -17.58 12.81
C ARG A 192 -21.92 -16.95 12.55
N LEU A 193 -22.18 -16.56 11.30
CA LEU A 193 -23.38 -15.81 10.96
C LEU A 193 -24.63 -16.71 10.94
N LEU A 194 -24.56 -17.89 10.31
CA LEU A 194 -25.72 -18.77 10.20
C LEU A 194 -26.21 -19.29 11.56
N PRO A 195 -25.33 -19.73 12.50
CA PRO A 195 -25.78 -20.10 13.84
C PRO A 195 -26.42 -18.93 14.58
N ALA A 196 -25.81 -17.75 14.53
CA ALA A 196 -26.36 -16.55 15.16
C ALA A 196 -27.75 -16.18 14.62
N LEU A 197 -27.97 -16.29 13.30
CA LEU A 197 -29.27 -16.04 12.68
C LEU A 197 -30.32 -17.11 13.01
N LYS A 198 -29.89 -18.35 13.29
CA LYS A 198 -30.79 -19.43 13.73
C LYS A 198 -31.26 -19.21 15.17
N GLU A 199 -30.36 -18.76 16.04
CA GLU A 199 -30.68 -18.46 17.44
C GLU A 199 -31.53 -17.19 17.58
N ALA A 200 -31.20 -16.15 16.82
CA ALA A 200 -31.88 -14.86 16.85
C ALA A 200 -32.21 -14.43 15.40
N PRO A 201 -33.41 -14.77 14.90
CA PRO A 201 -33.84 -14.36 13.57
C PRO A 201 -33.78 -12.84 13.42
N PRO A 202 -33.37 -12.31 12.26
CA PRO A 202 -33.20 -10.89 12.09
C PRO A 202 -34.53 -10.15 12.28
N PRO A 203 -34.50 -8.96 12.92
CA PRO A 203 -35.69 -8.17 13.14
C PRO A 203 -36.33 -7.79 11.80
N PRO A 204 -37.66 -7.55 11.73
CA PRO A 204 -38.37 -7.30 10.47
C PRO A 204 -37.74 -6.19 9.61
N GLU A 205 -37.22 -5.14 10.25
CA GLU A 205 -36.52 -4.03 9.61
C GLU A 205 -35.21 -4.42 8.91
N ALA A 206 -34.52 -5.46 9.38
CA ALA A 206 -33.30 -5.98 8.77
C ALA A 206 -33.56 -7.02 7.69
N ARG A 207 -34.74 -7.68 7.68
CA ARG A 207 -35.07 -8.75 6.72
C ARG A 207 -35.00 -8.30 5.27
N ALA A 208 -35.37 -7.06 4.98
CA ALA A 208 -35.26 -6.49 3.63
C ALA A 208 -33.80 -6.45 3.14
N LYS A 209 -32.87 -6.04 4.01
CA LYS A 209 -31.42 -6.01 3.70
C LYS A 209 -30.87 -7.42 3.48
N PHE A 210 -31.29 -8.40 4.29
CA PHE A 210 -30.90 -9.80 4.09
C PHE A 210 -31.44 -10.37 2.76
N ALA A 211 -32.68 -10.02 2.38
CA ALA A 211 -33.25 -10.44 1.10
C ALA A 211 -32.47 -9.87 -0.09
N GLU A 212 -32.12 -8.58 -0.03
CA GLU A 212 -31.28 -7.92 -1.04
C GLU A 212 -29.89 -8.58 -1.14
N MET A 213 -29.25 -8.85 0.01
CA MET A 213 -27.96 -9.54 0.08
C MET A 213 -28.04 -10.95 -0.55
N LEU A 214 -29.11 -11.71 -0.28
CA LEU A 214 -29.32 -13.02 -0.89
C LEU A 214 -29.50 -12.95 -2.41
N GLU A 215 -30.17 -11.91 -2.92
CA GLU A 215 -30.30 -11.69 -4.36
C GLU A 215 -28.94 -11.37 -5.01
N GLN A 216 -28.15 -10.50 -4.38
CA GLN A 216 -26.78 -10.19 -4.81
C GLN A 216 -25.89 -11.44 -4.81
N GLN A 217 -26.01 -12.30 -3.79
CA GLN A 217 -25.26 -13.55 -3.70
C GLN A 217 -25.67 -14.53 -4.82
N ARG A 218 -26.97 -14.66 -5.12
CA ARG A 218 -27.45 -15.53 -6.22
C ARG A 218 -26.93 -15.07 -7.58
N GLU A 219 -26.94 -13.76 -7.83
CA GLU A 219 -26.38 -13.19 -9.07
C GLU A 219 -24.87 -13.41 -9.16
N LEU A 220 -24.13 -13.28 -8.05
CA LEU A 220 -22.71 -13.59 -8.00
C LEU A 220 -22.43 -15.08 -8.33
N VAL A 221 -23.16 -16.00 -7.70
CA VAL A 221 -23.03 -17.46 -7.96
C VAL A 221 -23.28 -17.76 -9.44
N LYS A 222 -24.33 -17.17 -10.03
CA LYS A 222 -24.64 -17.32 -11.45
C LYS A 222 -23.49 -16.81 -12.35
N ARG A 223 -22.88 -15.67 -12.03
CA ARG A 223 -21.74 -15.14 -12.79
C ARG A 223 -20.51 -16.04 -12.67
N LEU A 224 -20.22 -16.56 -11.48
CA LEU A 224 -19.11 -17.48 -11.26
C LEU A 224 -19.32 -18.81 -12.03
N GLN A 225 -20.55 -19.34 -12.05
CA GLN A 225 -20.90 -20.50 -12.86
C GLN A 225 -20.62 -20.25 -14.35
N ASN A 226 -21.06 -19.11 -14.89
CA ASN A 226 -20.77 -18.75 -16.29
C ASN A 226 -19.27 -18.62 -16.58
N VAL A 227 -18.47 -18.13 -15.63
CA VAL A 227 -17.00 -18.05 -15.77
C VAL A 227 -16.41 -19.45 -15.78
N ASN A 228 -16.84 -20.33 -14.88
CA ASN A 228 -16.38 -21.72 -14.81
C ASN A 228 -16.72 -22.48 -16.09
N GLU A 229 -17.94 -22.38 -16.60
CA GLU A 229 -18.34 -23.01 -17.87
C GLU A 229 -17.45 -22.57 -19.05
N ARG A 230 -17.07 -21.28 -19.09
CA ARG A 230 -16.16 -20.76 -20.11
C ARG A 230 -14.74 -21.28 -19.94
N LEU A 231 -14.26 -21.39 -18.70
CA LEU A 231 -12.93 -21.94 -18.41
C LEU A 231 -12.87 -23.44 -18.73
N ASP A 232 -13.90 -24.20 -18.37
CA ASP A 232 -14.00 -25.63 -18.69
C ASP A 232 -14.01 -25.86 -20.20
N SER A 233 -14.83 -25.07 -20.93
CA SER A 233 -14.85 -25.10 -22.39
C SER A 233 -13.49 -24.75 -23.01
N TRP A 234 -12.74 -23.82 -22.40
CA TRP A 234 -11.41 -23.43 -22.88
C TRP A 234 -10.34 -24.49 -22.58
N LEU A 235 -10.44 -25.16 -21.44
CA LEU A 235 -9.54 -26.26 -21.06
C LEU A 235 -9.81 -27.56 -21.85
N GLY A 236 -10.82 -27.57 -22.74
CA GLY A 236 -11.21 -28.75 -23.50
C GLY A 236 -11.84 -29.84 -22.63
N ALA A 237 -12.30 -29.49 -21.42
CA ALA A 237 -13.11 -30.39 -20.63
C ALA A 237 -14.43 -30.61 -21.37
N PRO A 238 -14.85 -31.86 -21.65
CA PRO A 238 -16.17 -32.11 -22.21
C PRO A 238 -17.21 -31.46 -21.27
N PRO A 239 -18.23 -30.76 -21.79
CA PRO A 239 -19.23 -30.11 -20.95
C PRO A 239 -19.81 -31.19 -20.04
N ALA A 240 -19.59 -31.03 -18.73
CA ALA A 240 -20.04 -31.98 -17.72
C ALA A 240 -21.54 -32.16 -17.91
N SER A 241 -21.93 -33.29 -18.50
CA SER A 241 -23.33 -33.70 -18.52
C SER A 241 -23.66 -33.97 -17.07
N VAL A 242 -24.51 -33.10 -16.54
CA VAL A 242 -24.86 -32.94 -15.14
C VAL A 242 -25.38 -34.25 -14.54
N GLU A 243 -24.48 -35.06 -14.00
CA GLU A 243 -24.71 -35.70 -12.71
C GLU A 243 -23.95 -34.84 -11.70
N ARG A 244 -24.68 -33.99 -10.97
CA ARG A 244 -24.10 -33.30 -9.80
C ARG A 244 -23.57 -34.42 -8.90
N PRO A 245 -22.26 -34.52 -8.65
CA PRO A 245 -21.81 -35.38 -7.58
C PRO A 245 -22.57 -34.92 -6.34
N ALA A 246 -23.31 -35.84 -5.71
CA ALA A 246 -23.72 -35.62 -4.35
C ALA A 246 -22.43 -35.23 -3.61
N LEU A 247 -22.45 -34.11 -2.89
CA LEU A 247 -21.43 -33.79 -1.90
C LEU A 247 -21.51 -34.90 -0.84
N GLU A 248 -21.02 -36.09 -1.18
CA GLU A 248 -20.62 -37.09 -0.21
C GLU A 248 -19.48 -36.43 0.55
N ASP A 249 -19.66 -36.36 1.87
CA ASP A 249 -18.76 -35.77 2.84
C ASP A 249 -17.30 -36.04 2.44
N VAL A 250 -16.66 -35.05 1.82
CA VAL A 250 -15.21 -35.05 1.67
C VAL A 250 -14.73 -34.87 3.09
N GLN A 251 -14.43 -36.00 3.75
CA GLN A 251 -13.67 -36.02 4.98
C GLN A 251 -12.45 -35.15 4.72
N GLU A 252 -12.38 -34.05 5.46
CA GLU A 252 -11.20 -33.21 5.54
C GLU A 252 -10.09 -34.10 6.12
N ASP A 253 -9.42 -34.86 5.26
CA ASP A 253 -8.11 -35.39 5.57
C ASP A 253 -7.26 -34.17 5.91
N GLU A 254 -6.82 -34.13 7.16
CA GLU A 254 -5.86 -33.20 7.71
C GLU A 254 -4.67 -33.11 6.74
N LEU A 255 -4.70 -32.11 5.86
CA LEU A 255 -3.51 -31.71 5.12
C LEU A 255 -2.62 -31.04 6.15
N ASP A 256 -1.72 -31.85 6.72
CA ASP A 256 -0.58 -31.41 7.50
C ASP A 256 0.07 -30.21 6.81
N GLU A 257 -0.10 -29.03 7.41
CA GLU A 257 0.53 -27.77 7.01
C GLU A 257 2.02 -27.81 7.38
N ASP A 258 2.80 -28.67 6.73
CA ASP A 258 4.26 -28.64 6.74
C ASP A 258 4.76 -28.30 5.32
N ASP A 259 4.53 -27.05 4.91
CA ASP A 259 5.22 -26.48 3.74
C ASP A 259 5.53 -24.99 3.98
N GLU A 260 6.14 -24.71 5.14
CA GLU A 260 7.02 -23.55 5.33
C GLU A 260 8.41 -23.89 4.76
N ALA A 261 8.49 -24.06 3.44
CA ALA A 261 9.76 -24.08 2.73
C ALA A 261 10.13 -22.65 2.31
N GLU A 262 10.80 -21.96 3.23
CA GLU A 262 12.02 -21.18 2.99
C GLU A 262 12.30 -20.85 1.50
N ALA A 263 11.84 -19.69 1.05
CA ALA A 263 12.44 -18.99 -0.10
C ALA A 263 13.41 -17.93 0.44
N SER A 264 14.41 -18.37 1.21
CA SER A 264 15.65 -17.65 1.47
C SER A 264 16.52 -17.72 0.22
N GLY A 265 16.26 -16.80 -0.71
CA GLY A 265 17.15 -16.53 -1.83
C GLY A 265 18.34 -15.70 -1.36
N ASP A 266 19.32 -16.38 -0.74
CA ASP A 266 20.70 -15.89 -0.63
C ASP A 266 21.25 -15.65 -2.04
N ALA A 267 21.59 -14.39 -2.32
CA ALA A 267 22.41 -14.00 -3.46
C ALA A 267 23.60 -13.20 -2.91
N GLU A 268 24.54 -13.92 -2.30
CA GLU A 268 25.91 -13.47 -2.15
C GLU A 268 26.69 -13.66 -3.46
N ALA A 269 27.73 -12.83 -3.59
CA ALA A 269 28.80 -12.83 -4.59
C ALA A 269 28.51 -12.14 -5.94
N HIS A 270 28.80 -10.83 -5.97
CA HIS A 270 29.79 -10.37 -6.94
C HIS A 270 30.76 -9.37 -6.29
N ASP A 271 31.89 -9.94 -5.88
CA ASP A 271 33.16 -9.28 -5.69
C ASP A 271 33.66 -8.79 -7.06
N HIS A 272 33.84 -7.47 -7.20
CA HIS A 272 34.74 -6.88 -8.18
C HIS A 272 35.23 -5.54 -7.65
N ALA A 273 36.33 -5.61 -6.89
CA ALA A 273 37.26 -4.52 -6.72
C ALA A 273 38.07 -4.30 -8.01
N GLN A 274 38.11 -3.06 -8.51
CA GLN A 274 39.18 -2.42 -9.30
C GLN A 274 38.78 -0.93 -9.37
N ALA A 275 39.37 -0.02 -8.59
CA ALA A 275 40.69 0.60 -8.77
C ALA A 275 40.81 1.34 -10.12
N ASN A 276 40.67 2.67 -10.05
CA ASN A 276 41.29 3.74 -10.85
C ASN A 276 40.96 5.03 -10.07
N GLU A 277 41.85 5.62 -9.27
CA GLU A 277 42.99 6.47 -9.69
C GLU A 277 42.55 7.46 -10.77
N GLU A 278 42.23 8.69 -10.38
CA GLU A 278 43.14 9.84 -10.19
C GLU A 278 43.21 10.70 -11.47
N GLU A 279 43.34 12.01 -11.25
CA GLU A 279 43.65 13.09 -12.22
C GLU A 279 42.48 13.57 -13.12
N ASP A 280 41.94 14.76 -12.82
CA ASP A 280 42.54 15.96 -13.42
C ASP A 280 42.07 17.27 -12.74
N GLU A 281 43.09 18.03 -12.35
CA GLU A 281 43.10 19.44 -11.94
C GLU A 281 42.74 20.32 -13.16
N ALA A 282 41.86 21.32 -13.01
CA ALA A 282 42.19 22.75 -12.85
C ALA A 282 41.97 23.58 -14.13
N GLU A 283 41.73 24.88 -13.86
CA GLU A 283 41.68 26.03 -14.80
C GLU A 283 40.42 26.07 -15.68
N GLU A 284 39.65 27.16 -15.74
CA GLU A 284 40.02 28.48 -16.29
C GLU A 284 38.82 29.41 -15.96
N GLU A 285 38.98 30.43 -15.11
CA GLU A 285 39.42 31.80 -15.42
C GLU A 285 38.27 32.81 -15.53
N ALA A 286 38.49 33.91 -14.82
CA ALA A 286 37.86 35.21 -14.76
C ALA A 286 36.79 35.63 -15.79
N ALA A 287 35.71 36.25 -15.28
CA ALA A 287 35.22 37.52 -15.82
C ALA A 287 34.44 38.33 -14.77
N ALA A 288 35.04 39.42 -14.30
CA ALA A 288 34.37 40.62 -13.79
C ALA A 288 34.89 41.81 -14.63
N PRO A 289 34.45 43.06 -14.43
CA PRO A 289 33.09 43.61 -14.46
C PRO A 289 32.96 44.66 -15.59
N GLU A 290 31.78 44.86 -16.20
CA GLU A 290 31.58 46.02 -17.10
C GLU A 290 30.96 47.20 -16.36
N GLN A 291 31.78 48.22 -16.15
CA GLN A 291 31.40 49.53 -15.66
C GLN A 291 30.65 50.33 -16.73
N ALA A 292 29.66 51.09 -16.26
CA ALA A 292 29.26 52.43 -16.69
C ALA A 292 29.74 52.95 -18.05
N ARG A 293 28.78 53.23 -18.94
CA ARG A 293 28.85 54.39 -19.84
C ARG A 293 27.54 55.19 -19.80
N THR A 294 27.74 56.45 -19.42
CA THR A 294 26.89 57.63 -19.60
C THR A 294 26.20 57.73 -20.95
N ALA A 295 24.92 58.09 -20.94
CA ALA A 295 24.33 59.21 -21.68
C ALA A 295 23.06 59.69 -20.95
#